data_AF-A0A2D6X350-F1
#
_entry.id   AF-A0A2D6X350-F1
#
_cell.length_a   1.000
_cell.length_b   1.000
_cell.length_c   1.000
_cell.angle_alpha   90.00
_cell.angle_beta   90.00
_cell.angle_gamma   90.00
#
_symmetry.space_group_name_H-M   'P 1'
#
loop_
_entity.id
_entity.type
_entity.pdbx_description
1 polymer ?
#
loop_
_entity_poly.entity_id
_entity_poly.type
_entity_poly.pdbx_seq_one_letter_code
_entity_poly.pdbx_strand_id
1 'polypeptide(L)'
;MSTEFTIIRILDGIDFVLKAEQLPWSPGKGWQRPSHPGHNPKDRIYVGTKKAPLGVPVYVGDREGKYWLQTDAKKIALIQTKTGIESRMRKKLGEEAFESFISGWDERREKRQGYAKQNLDQYETFVENVRESDVPDIRKAEFALLSARADFTKSTVAWQMTDGVDDPNELEAIFLGKTSRGKDSTIGLPIMRTANLRLLRNKNKEDGTVPIGNREARQSTKFPGLGLPKYSFAACLIEGSKSEIVCLDTHMMQIYTGYDGKQMAGSKAMYEQLENHALMEAKQIGMSPFAYQWAVWDHKRGKQEKHDFLWTPRKHAR
;
A
#
# COMPACT_ATOMS: atom_id res chain seq x y z
N MET A 1 11.51 -28.86 -17.05
CA MET A 1 10.51 -28.22 -16.17
C MET A 1 11.26 -27.61 -14.99
N SER A 2 11.27 -26.29 -14.84
CA SER A 2 11.85 -25.62 -13.68
C SER A 2 10.93 -25.82 -12.48
N THR A 3 11.48 -26.28 -11.37
CA THR A 3 10.73 -26.42 -10.11
C THR A 3 10.94 -25.15 -9.31
N GLU A 4 9.90 -24.42 -8.95
CA GLU A 4 10.02 -23.26 -8.06
C GLU A 4 9.99 -23.71 -6.60
N PHE A 5 10.82 -23.08 -5.76
CA PHE A 5 10.84 -23.28 -4.32
C PHE A 5 10.30 -22.01 -3.63
N THR A 6 9.37 -22.17 -2.71
CA THR A 6 8.89 -21.08 -1.84
C THR A 6 9.44 -21.30 -0.45
N ILE A 7 10.27 -20.36 0.04
CA ILE A 7 10.71 -20.34 1.43
C ILE A 7 9.89 -19.31 2.17
N ILE A 8 9.21 -19.73 3.23
CA ILE A 8 8.44 -18.84 4.11
C ILE A 8 9.22 -18.74 5.42
N ARG A 9 9.79 -17.56 5.73
CA ARG A 9 10.20 -17.22 7.10
C ARG A 9 9.40 -16.02 7.58
N ILE A 10 8.72 -16.21 8.70
CA ILE A 10 7.90 -15.21 9.41
C ILE A 10 8.82 -14.44 10.34
N LEU A 11 9.59 -13.48 9.81
CA LEU A 11 10.16 -12.35 10.56
C LEU A 11 10.40 -11.25 9.52
N ASP A 12 9.82 -10.07 9.76
CA ASP A 12 9.89 -8.83 8.94
C ASP A 12 9.15 -8.78 7.60
N GLY A 13 8.24 -9.71 7.30
CA GLY A 13 7.30 -9.55 6.17
C GLY A 13 7.94 -9.55 4.78
N ILE A 14 9.12 -10.16 4.63
CA ILE A 14 9.84 -10.29 3.36
C ILE A 14 9.62 -11.69 2.79
N ASP A 15 9.04 -11.77 1.59
CA ASP A 15 8.96 -13.01 0.82
C ASP A 15 10.30 -13.30 0.10
N PHE A 16 10.82 -14.52 0.26
CA PHE A 16 12.00 -15.00 -0.45
C PHE A 16 11.61 -15.99 -1.55
N VAL A 17 12.05 -15.73 -2.79
CA VAL A 17 11.92 -16.66 -3.90
C VAL A 17 13.31 -17.13 -4.30
N LEU A 18 13.60 -18.42 -4.09
CA LEU A 18 14.81 -19.06 -4.61
C LEU A 18 14.50 -19.79 -5.92
N LYS A 19 15.35 -19.61 -6.92
CA LYS A 19 15.30 -20.40 -8.16
C LYS A 19 16.08 -21.71 -7.98
N ALA A 20 15.50 -22.84 -8.39
CA ALA A 20 16.12 -24.18 -8.29
C ALA A 20 17.53 -24.27 -8.87
N GLU A 21 17.79 -23.50 -9.92
CA GLU A 21 19.05 -23.47 -10.67
C GLU A 21 20.25 -23.02 -9.81
N GLN A 22 19.99 -22.42 -8.64
CA GLN A 22 20.99 -21.89 -7.72
C GLN A 22 21.31 -22.83 -6.55
N LEU A 23 20.67 -24.00 -6.48
CA LEU A 23 20.92 -25.01 -5.46
C LEU A 23 21.72 -26.17 -6.07
N PRO A 24 22.90 -26.53 -5.55
CA PRO A 24 23.62 -27.72 -6.01
C PRO A 24 22.86 -28.96 -5.53
N TRP A 25 22.02 -29.53 -6.39
CA TRP A 25 21.38 -30.81 -6.15
C TRP A 25 22.25 -31.94 -6.73
N SER A 26 22.50 -32.98 -5.94
CA SER A 26 23.07 -34.25 -6.41
C SER A 26 22.26 -35.38 -5.80
N PRO A 27 21.52 -36.17 -6.60
CA PRO A 27 20.79 -37.32 -6.08
C PRO A 27 21.78 -38.42 -5.67
N GLY A 28 21.58 -39.00 -4.47
CA GLY A 28 22.15 -40.31 -4.14
C GLY A 28 23.19 -40.39 -3.01
N LYS A 29 23.48 -39.32 -2.27
CA LYS A 29 24.31 -39.42 -1.06
C LYS A 29 23.46 -39.34 0.20
N GLY A 30 23.52 -40.39 1.01
CA GLY A 30 22.85 -40.46 2.30
C GLY A 30 23.24 -39.29 3.21
N TRP A 31 22.27 -38.80 3.96
CA TRP A 31 22.41 -37.67 4.88
C TRP A 31 23.41 -38.01 5.98
N GLN A 32 24.60 -37.41 5.94
CA GLN A 32 25.42 -37.29 7.15
C GLN A 32 25.08 -35.97 7.82
N ARG A 33 24.83 -35.99 9.14
CA ARG A 33 24.51 -34.81 9.94
C ARG A 33 25.82 -34.16 10.40
N PRO A 34 26.23 -32.99 9.91
CA PRO A 34 27.27 -32.23 10.56
C PRO A 34 26.62 -31.48 11.73
N SER A 35 26.89 -31.88 12.96
CA SER A 35 26.60 -31.04 14.13
C SER A 35 27.72 -30.01 14.26
N HIS A 36 27.46 -28.76 13.89
CA HIS A 36 28.40 -27.67 14.16
C HIS A 36 28.17 -27.17 15.60
N PRO A 37 29.19 -27.14 16.49
CA PRO A 37 29.02 -27.00 17.95
C PRO A 37 28.39 -25.68 18.45
N GLY A 38 28.15 -24.70 17.58
CA GLY A 38 27.66 -23.37 17.93
C GLY A 38 26.19 -23.08 17.60
N HIS A 39 25.43 -24.02 17.06
CA HIS A 39 24.05 -23.75 16.61
C HIS A 39 22.99 -24.22 17.62
N ASN A 40 22.09 -23.31 18.00
CA ASN A 40 20.90 -23.66 18.77
C ASN A 40 19.88 -24.39 17.87
N PRO A 41 19.41 -25.59 18.24
CA PRO A 41 18.40 -26.33 17.47
C PRO A 41 17.10 -25.55 17.21
N LYS A 42 16.80 -24.53 18.01
CA LYS A 42 15.61 -23.68 17.86
C LYS A 42 15.67 -22.71 16.67
N ASP A 43 16.86 -22.43 16.13
CA ASP A 43 17.04 -21.47 15.02
C ASP A 43 16.90 -22.11 13.63
N ARG A 44 16.49 -23.39 13.58
CA ARG A 44 16.37 -24.17 12.34
C ARG A 44 15.12 -23.76 11.58
N ILE A 45 15.29 -23.49 10.29
CA ILE A 45 14.16 -23.44 9.35
C ILE A 45 14.21 -24.70 8.50
N TYR A 46 13.05 -25.32 8.31
CA TYR A 46 12.90 -26.46 7.42
C TYR A 46 12.35 -26.00 6.08
N VAL A 47 13.07 -26.26 5.00
CA VAL A 47 12.57 -26.02 3.64
C VAL A 47 12.16 -27.36 3.05
N GLY A 48 10.86 -27.52 2.82
CA GLY A 48 10.26 -28.70 2.19
C GLY A 48 9.85 -28.43 0.74
N THR A 49 9.66 -29.48 -0.04
CA THR A 49 9.02 -29.39 -1.36
C THR A 49 7.69 -30.13 -1.36
N LYS A 50 6.78 -29.79 -2.30
CA LYS A 50 5.52 -30.52 -2.50
C LYS A 50 5.70 -32.02 -2.75
N LYS A 51 6.87 -32.47 -3.22
CA LYS A 51 7.16 -33.89 -3.55
C LYS A 51 8.05 -34.61 -2.52
N ALA A 52 8.64 -33.88 -1.57
CA ALA A 52 9.48 -34.42 -0.50
C ALA A 52 9.31 -33.53 0.75
N PRO A 53 8.39 -33.90 1.67
CA PRO A 53 8.04 -33.08 2.83
C PRO A 53 9.07 -33.14 3.97
N LEU A 54 10.03 -34.07 3.94
CA LEU A 54 11.10 -34.17 4.94
C LEU A 54 12.26 -33.25 4.53
N GLY A 55 12.20 -32.02 5.03
CA GLY A 55 13.00 -30.88 4.59
C GLY A 55 14.50 -30.97 4.87
N VAL A 56 15.26 -30.25 4.04
CA VAL A 56 16.67 -29.92 4.32
C VAL A 56 16.68 -28.92 5.49
N PRO A 57 17.42 -29.16 6.58
CA PRO A 57 17.63 -28.15 7.60
C PRO A 57 18.46 -27.01 7.00
N VAL A 58 17.86 -25.82 6.91
CA VAL A 58 18.58 -24.60 6.57
C VAL A 58 18.97 -23.93 7.87
N TYR A 59 20.27 -23.82 8.10
CA TYR A 59 20.81 -23.07 9.22
C TYR A 59 20.75 -21.59 8.88
N VAL A 60 20.12 -20.79 9.74
CA VAL A 60 20.12 -19.33 9.59
C VAL A 60 20.65 -18.74 10.88
N GLY A 61 21.98 -18.68 10.98
CA GLY A 61 22.67 -18.02 12.07
C GLY A 61 23.06 -16.60 11.67
N ASP A 62 22.84 -15.64 12.57
CA ASP A 62 23.39 -14.30 12.45
C ASP A 62 24.90 -14.34 12.72
N ARG A 63 25.68 -14.06 11.67
CA ARG A 63 27.02 -13.49 11.82
C ARG A 63 26.97 -12.11 11.18
N GLU A 64 27.02 -11.07 11.99
CA GLU A 64 27.18 -9.68 11.53
C GLU A 64 26.10 -9.23 10.52
N GLY A 65 24.84 -9.66 10.68
CA GLY A 65 23.74 -9.29 9.79
C GLY A 65 23.72 -10.00 8.44
N LYS A 66 24.49 -11.09 8.28
CA LYS A 66 24.51 -11.91 7.05
C LYS A 66 23.91 -13.29 7.31
N TYR A 67 22.96 -13.68 6.45
CA TYR A 67 22.37 -15.01 6.44
C TYR A 67 23.16 -15.94 5.51
N TRP A 68 23.45 -17.17 5.97
CA TRP A 68 24.28 -18.13 5.26
C TRP A 68 23.48 -19.40 4.97
N LEU A 69 23.59 -19.94 3.75
CA LEU A 69 23.08 -21.27 3.41
C LEU A 69 24.25 -22.26 3.47
N GLN A 70 24.25 -23.17 4.44
CA GLN A 70 25.26 -24.23 4.49
C GLN A 70 24.75 -25.48 3.76
N THR A 71 25.23 -25.71 2.55
CA THR A 71 25.09 -26.99 1.84
C THR A 71 26.44 -27.70 1.84
N ASP A 72 26.45 -29.03 1.96
CA ASP A 72 27.68 -29.82 2.07
C ASP A 72 28.70 -29.52 0.96
N ALA A 73 29.94 -29.29 1.41
CA ALA A 73 31.20 -29.18 0.69
C ALA A 73 31.38 -28.03 -0.36
N LYS A 74 32.18 -27.05 0.07
CA LYS A 74 33.13 -26.22 -0.72
C LYS A 74 32.64 -25.05 -1.59
N LYS A 75 31.36 -24.69 -1.63
CA LYS A 75 30.96 -23.40 -2.24
C LYS A 75 29.94 -22.66 -1.37
N ILE A 76 30.42 -21.61 -0.73
CA ILE A 76 29.60 -20.60 -0.07
C ILE A 76 29.02 -19.72 -1.18
N ALA A 77 27.75 -19.90 -1.52
CA ALA A 77 27.03 -18.98 -2.39
C ALA A 77 26.48 -17.84 -1.54
N LEU A 78 27.02 -16.64 -1.71
CA LEU A 78 26.43 -15.41 -1.20
C LEU A 78 25.13 -15.18 -1.96
N ILE A 79 23.97 -15.40 -1.32
CA ILE A 79 22.68 -15.11 -1.93
C ILE A 79 22.45 -13.60 -1.82
N GLN A 80 23.02 -12.82 -2.75
CA GLN A 80 22.58 -11.45 -3.00
C GLN A 80 21.23 -11.51 -3.72
N THR A 81 20.14 -11.65 -2.97
CA THR A 81 18.82 -11.38 -3.54
C THR A 81 18.69 -9.87 -3.74
N LYS A 82 19.09 -9.37 -4.91
CA LYS A 82 18.52 -8.12 -5.41
C LYS A 82 17.02 -8.37 -5.46
N THR A 83 16.28 -7.88 -4.46
CA THR A 83 14.83 -8.02 -4.47
C THR A 83 14.33 -7.42 -5.78
N GLY A 84 13.26 -7.98 -6.36
CA GLY A 84 12.68 -7.42 -7.58
C GLY A 84 12.36 -5.92 -7.43
N ILE A 85 12.09 -5.47 -6.20
CA ILE A 85 11.94 -4.05 -5.85
C ILE A 85 13.24 -3.29 -6.04
N GLU A 86 14.34 -3.70 -5.40
CA GLU A 86 15.63 -3.00 -5.47
C GLU A 86 16.08 -2.82 -6.93
N SER A 87 16.03 -3.90 -7.73
CA SER A 87 16.40 -3.82 -9.14
C SER A 87 15.53 -2.83 -9.93
N ARG A 88 14.22 -2.77 -9.63
CA ARG A 88 13.30 -1.80 -10.24
C ARG A 88 13.58 -0.37 -9.76
N MET A 89 13.87 -0.19 -8.48
CA MET A 89 14.23 1.11 -7.91
C MET A 89 15.52 1.63 -8.53
N ARG A 90 16.60 0.84 -8.56
CA ARG A 90 17.85 1.18 -9.26
C ARG A 90 17.61 1.53 -10.72
N LYS A 91 16.79 0.74 -11.44
CA LYS A 91 16.43 1.03 -12.85
C LYS A 91 15.66 2.35 -13.01
N LYS A 92 14.82 2.72 -12.05
CA LYS A 92 13.93 3.90 -12.12
C LYS A 92 14.58 5.18 -11.60
N LEU A 93 15.38 5.09 -10.54
CA LEU A 93 16.07 6.21 -9.91
C LEU A 93 17.44 6.48 -10.54
N GLY A 94 18.11 5.44 -11.05
CA GLY A 94 19.55 5.46 -11.27
C GLY A 94 20.29 4.99 -10.01
N GLU A 95 21.54 4.56 -10.19
CA GLU A 95 22.36 3.98 -9.12
C GLU A 95 22.63 5.00 -8.00
N GLU A 96 23.09 6.20 -8.36
CA GLU A 96 23.43 7.26 -7.40
C GLU A 96 22.22 7.70 -6.56
N ALA A 97 21.07 7.95 -7.20
CA ALA A 97 19.85 8.34 -6.50
C ALA A 97 19.30 7.20 -5.64
N PHE A 98 19.48 5.93 -6.06
CA PHE A 98 19.14 4.78 -5.23
C PHE A 98 20.02 4.71 -3.97
N GLU A 99 21.35 4.84 -4.10
CA GLU A 99 22.27 4.80 -2.95
C GLU A 99 22.03 5.97 -2.00
N SER A 100 21.81 7.18 -2.53
CA SER A 100 21.41 8.36 -1.78
C SER A 100 20.08 8.14 -1.03
N PHE A 101 19.10 7.50 -1.69
CA PHE A 101 17.87 7.12 -1.03
C PHE A 101 18.15 6.13 0.12
N ILE A 102 18.78 4.98 -0.13
CA ILE A 102 18.97 3.95 0.89
C ILE A 102 19.79 4.46 2.09
N SER A 103 20.85 5.22 1.85
CA SER A 103 21.70 5.76 2.93
C SER A 103 20.95 6.62 3.96
N GLY A 104 19.91 7.34 3.54
CA GLY A 104 19.06 8.13 4.45
C GLY A 104 17.75 7.44 4.86
N TRP A 105 17.59 6.13 4.59
CA TRP A 105 16.32 5.43 4.80
C TRP A 105 15.88 5.43 6.26
N ASP A 106 16.77 5.06 7.17
CA ASP A 106 16.49 4.94 8.59
C ASP A 106 16.15 6.30 9.21
N GLU A 107 16.92 7.35 8.89
CA GLU A 107 16.62 8.72 9.36
C GLU A 107 15.23 9.18 8.87
N ARG A 108 14.90 8.96 7.59
CA ARG A 108 13.56 9.30 7.08
C ARG A 108 12.46 8.44 7.71
N ARG A 109 12.79 7.21 8.15
CA ARG A 109 11.87 6.33 8.88
C ARG A 109 11.62 6.83 10.28
N GLU A 110 12.66 7.13 11.02
CA GLU A 110 12.56 7.70 12.35
C GLU A 110 11.81 9.02 12.34
N LYS A 111 12.06 9.91 11.37
CA LYS A 111 11.33 11.17 11.24
C LYS A 111 9.83 10.98 10.99
N ARG A 112 9.44 10.12 10.05
CA ARG A 112 8.01 9.88 9.75
C ARG A 112 7.29 9.14 10.88
N GLN A 113 7.94 8.12 11.48
CA GLN A 113 7.38 7.39 12.62
C GLN A 113 7.29 8.28 13.86
N GLY A 114 8.30 9.12 14.10
CA GLY A 114 8.30 10.13 15.16
C GLY A 114 7.16 11.12 15.01
N TYR A 115 6.95 11.66 13.80
CA TYR A 115 5.81 12.53 13.51
C TYR A 115 4.46 11.83 13.76
N ALA A 116 4.29 10.61 13.24
CA ALA A 116 3.06 9.85 13.45
C ALA A 116 2.81 9.58 14.94
N LYS A 117 3.84 9.18 15.69
CA LYS A 117 3.75 8.93 17.13
C LYS A 117 3.41 10.19 17.93
N GLN A 118 3.97 11.35 17.57
CA GLN A 118 3.68 12.63 18.21
C GLN A 118 2.22 13.08 18.01
N ASN A 119 1.58 12.66 16.93
CA ASN A 119 0.22 13.06 16.56
C ASN A 119 -0.78 11.89 16.66
N LEU A 120 -0.46 10.84 17.45
CA LEU A 120 -1.21 9.58 17.44
C LEU A 120 -2.69 9.77 17.74
N ASP A 121 -3.00 10.35 18.90
CA ASP A 121 -4.38 10.53 19.36
C ASP A 121 -5.20 11.38 18.38
N GLN A 122 -4.55 12.37 17.76
CA GLN A 122 -5.19 13.27 16.80
C GLN A 122 -5.61 12.51 15.53
N TYR A 123 -4.71 11.74 14.92
CA TYR A 123 -5.03 11.01 13.70
C TYR A 123 -5.99 9.85 13.94
N GLU A 124 -5.90 9.16 15.09
CA GLU A 124 -6.91 8.17 15.48
C GLU A 124 -8.30 8.80 15.62
N THR A 125 -8.38 9.96 16.28
CA THR A 125 -9.63 10.71 16.40
C THR A 125 -10.19 11.07 15.03
N PHE A 126 -9.35 11.49 14.08
CA PHE A 126 -9.82 11.80 12.74
C PHE A 126 -10.41 10.59 12.02
N VAL A 127 -9.73 9.44 12.02
CA VAL A 127 -10.23 8.27 11.30
C VAL A 127 -11.41 7.61 12.00
N GLU A 128 -11.53 7.73 13.33
CA GLU A 128 -12.75 7.36 14.05
C GLU A 128 -13.90 8.29 13.68
N ASN A 129 -13.67 9.61 13.60
CA ASN A 129 -14.70 10.55 13.17
C ASN A 129 -15.15 10.30 11.72
N VAL A 130 -14.26 9.91 10.80
CA VAL A 130 -14.66 9.47 9.46
C VAL A 130 -15.57 8.24 9.54
N ARG A 131 -15.23 7.28 10.39
CA ARG A 131 -15.98 6.03 10.52
C ARG A 131 -17.39 6.29 11.06
N GLU A 132 -17.48 7.08 12.12
CA GLU A 132 -18.73 7.38 12.84
C GLU A 132 -19.52 8.54 12.20
N SER A 133 -19.06 9.11 11.08
CA SER A 133 -19.80 10.18 10.41
C SER A 133 -21.07 9.69 9.75
N ASP A 134 -22.02 10.62 9.58
CA ASP A 134 -23.28 10.41 8.87
C ASP A 134 -23.11 10.35 7.34
N VAL A 135 -21.89 10.54 6.84
CA VAL A 135 -21.58 10.51 5.41
C VAL A 135 -21.70 9.06 4.91
N PRO A 136 -22.63 8.76 3.99
CA PRO A 136 -22.82 7.40 3.50
C PRO A 136 -21.57 6.84 2.83
N ASP A 137 -21.38 5.52 2.92
CA ASP A 137 -20.23 4.82 2.32
C ASP A 137 -20.10 5.07 0.81
N ILE A 138 -21.23 5.16 0.10
CA ILE A 138 -21.24 5.50 -1.32
C ILE A 138 -20.60 6.88 -1.55
N ARG A 139 -20.85 7.86 -0.68
CA ARG A 139 -20.25 9.20 -0.79
C ARG A 139 -18.77 9.18 -0.43
N LYS A 140 -18.34 8.36 0.52
CA LYS A 140 -16.91 8.14 0.81
C LYS A 140 -16.19 7.53 -0.42
N ALA A 141 -16.81 6.56 -1.09
CA ALA A 141 -16.32 5.98 -2.33
C ALA A 141 -16.28 6.99 -3.50
N GLU A 142 -17.30 7.84 -3.63
CA GLU A 142 -17.32 8.93 -4.61
C GLU A 142 -16.14 9.88 -4.41
N PHE A 143 -15.82 10.26 -3.15
CA PHE A 143 -14.65 11.09 -2.88
C PHE A 143 -13.35 10.42 -3.34
N ALA A 144 -13.18 9.12 -3.05
CA ALA A 144 -12.00 8.38 -3.52
C ALA A 144 -11.87 8.38 -5.04
N LEU A 145 -12.98 8.17 -5.77
CA LEU A 145 -13.04 8.27 -7.23
C LEU A 145 -12.64 9.68 -7.71
N LEU A 146 -13.20 10.73 -7.09
CA LEU A 146 -12.91 12.12 -7.43
C LEU A 146 -11.50 12.56 -7.00
N SER A 147 -10.80 11.81 -6.16
CA SER A 147 -9.40 12.05 -5.81
C SER A 147 -8.39 11.44 -6.80
N ALA A 148 -8.85 10.70 -7.81
CA ALA A 148 -7.99 10.07 -8.81
C ALA A 148 -7.29 11.10 -9.70
N ARG A 149 -6.00 11.39 -9.46
CA ARG A 149 -5.21 12.39 -10.21
C ARG A 149 -5.74 13.82 -10.06
N ALA A 150 -6.29 14.15 -8.90
CA ALA A 150 -6.66 15.52 -8.53
C ALA A 150 -6.00 15.86 -7.19
N ASP A 151 -5.74 17.14 -6.97
CA ASP A 151 -5.39 17.61 -5.63
C ASP A 151 -6.62 17.56 -4.71
N PHE A 152 -6.34 17.59 -3.42
CA PHE A 152 -7.34 17.38 -2.38
C PHE A 152 -8.44 18.45 -2.37
N THR A 153 -8.07 19.71 -2.63
CA THR A 153 -9.00 20.83 -2.68
C THR A 153 -10.01 20.63 -3.82
N LYS A 154 -9.52 20.33 -5.02
CA LYS A 154 -10.38 20.07 -6.19
C LYS A 154 -11.35 18.93 -5.96
N SER A 155 -10.85 17.84 -5.38
CA SER A 155 -11.66 16.68 -5.05
C SER A 155 -12.73 16.99 -4.02
N THR A 156 -12.42 17.80 -3.01
CA THR A 156 -13.35 18.21 -1.95
C THR A 156 -14.47 19.07 -2.51
N VAL A 157 -14.13 20.10 -3.30
CA VAL A 157 -15.11 20.98 -3.95
C VAL A 157 -16.01 20.18 -4.90
N ALA A 158 -15.42 19.37 -5.78
CA ALA A 158 -16.19 18.54 -6.70
C ALA A 158 -17.10 17.54 -5.97
N TRP A 159 -16.60 16.95 -4.88
CA TRP A 159 -17.41 16.04 -4.08
C TRP A 159 -18.60 16.76 -3.46
N GLN A 160 -18.42 17.93 -2.87
CA GLN A 160 -19.51 18.74 -2.31
C GLN A 160 -20.53 19.16 -3.37
N MET A 161 -20.08 19.60 -4.54
CA MET A 161 -20.97 20.10 -5.60
C MET A 161 -21.77 19.00 -6.30
N THR A 162 -21.28 17.77 -6.31
CA THR A 162 -21.97 16.64 -6.95
C THR A 162 -23.00 15.97 -6.04
N ASP A 163 -23.18 16.45 -4.81
CA ASP A 163 -24.12 15.88 -3.85
C ASP A 163 -25.57 16.10 -4.29
N GLY A 164 -26.32 15.00 -4.42
CA GLY A 164 -27.71 15.04 -4.90
C GLY A 164 -27.88 15.37 -6.39
N VAL A 165 -26.79 15.57 -7.13
CA VAL A 165 -26.82 15.89 -8.57
C VAL A 165 -26.69 14.62 -9.39
N ASP A 166 -27.78 14.11 -9.96
CA ASP A 166 -27.78 12.90 -10.79
C ASP A 166 -27.83 13.19 -12.31
N ASP A 167 -28.15 14.43 -12.71
CA ASP A 167 -28.18 14.82 -14.13
C ASP A 167 -26.77 14.82 -14.74
N PRO A 168 -26.52 14.08 -15.84
CA PRO A 168 -25.19 13.99 -16.43
C PRO A 168 -24.66 15.34 -16.95
N ASN A 169 -25.51 16.21 -17.50
CA ASN A 169 -25.06 17.48 -18.04
C ASN A 169 -24.64 18.42 -16.91
N GLU A 170 -25.38 18.41 -15.79
CA GLU A 170 -25.01 19.17 -14.59
C GLU A 170 -23.72 18.66 -13.95
N LEU A 171 -23.51 17.34 -13.86
CA LEU A 171 -22.25 16.76 -13.41
C LEU A 171 -21.06 17.16 -14.30
N GLU A 172 -21.23 17.12 -15.62
CA GLU A 172 -20.20 17.57 -16.56
C GLU A 172 -19.90 19.05 -16.41
N ALA A 173 -20.95 19.87 -16.25
CA ALA A 173 -20.83 21.29 -15.99
C ALA A 173 -20.02 21.56 -14.70
N ILE A 174 -20.29 20.83 -13.61
CA ILE A 174 -19.51 20.89 -12.37
C ILE A 174 -18.03 20.53 -12.62
N PHE A 175 -17.76 19.41 -13.29
CA PHE A 175 -16.37 18.98 -13.53
C PHE A 175 -15.60 19.91 -14.46
N LEU A 176 -16.28 20.57 -15.40
CA LEU A 176 -15.71 21.63 -16.23
C LEU A 176 -15.59 22.98 -15.50
N GLY A 177 -16.06 23.08 -14.26
CA GLY A 177 -16.08 24.34 -13.51
C GLY A 177 -17.08 25.37 -14.06
N LYS A 178 -18.11 24.93 -14.81
CA LYS A 178 -19.12 25.76 -15.46
C LYS A 178 -20.45 25.65 -14.72
N THR A 179 -20.52 26.13 -13.48
CA THR A 179 -21.72 25.93 -12.66
C THR A 179 -22.71 27.09 -12.85
N SER A 180 -23.98 26.88 -12.49
CA SER A 180 -25.02 27.94 -12.49
C SER A 180 -24.66 29.12 -11.57
N ARG A 181 -23.75 28.91 -10.61
CA ARG A 181 -23.18 29.93 -9.72
C ARG A 181 -21.97 30.68 -10.30
N GLY A 182 -21.59 30.40 -11.55
CA GLY A 182 -20.45 31.00 -12.25
C GLY A 182 -19.34 30.00 -12.61
N LYS A 183 -18.27 30.53 -13.20
CA LYS A 183 -17.04 29.76 -13.46
C LYS A 183 -16.27 29.57 -12.16
N ASP A 184 -16.27 28.34 -11.65
CA ASP A 184 -15.35 27.94 -10.60
C ASP A 184 -14.16 27.22 -11.25
N SER A 185 -13.09 27.97 -11.50
CA SER A 185 -11.87 27.46 -12.11
C SER A 185 -11.12 26.46 -11.23
N THR A 186 -11.56 26.27 -9.98
CA THR A 186 -10.87 25.37 -9.04
C THR A 186 -11.03 23.92 -9.46
N ILE A 187 -12.20 23.44 -9.92
CA ILE A 187 -12.47 22.01 -10.11
C ILE A 187 -11.65 21.37 -11.24
N GLY A 188 -11.88 21.78 -12.50
CA GLY A 188 -11.12 21.33 -13.68
C GLY A 188 -10.84 19.83 -13.75
N LEU A 189 -11.87 18.98 -13.59
CA LEU A 189 -11.75 17.52 -13.57
C LEU A 189 -12.12 16.89 -14.93
N PRO A 190 -11.55 15.72 -15.31
CA PRO A 190 -11.92 15.06 -16.55
C PRO A 190 -13.39 14.66 -16.62
N ILE A 191 -14.08 15.00 -17.71
CA ILE A 191 -15.50 14.68 -17.98
C ILE A 191 -15.82 13.19 -17.81
N MET A 192 -14.88 12.29 -18.12
CA MET A 192 -15.08 10.83 -17.95
C MET A 192 -15.47 10.44 -16.51
N ARG A 193 -15.24 11.31 -15.53
CA ARG A 193 -15.70 11.10 -14.15
C ARG A 193 -17.22 11.11 -14.02
N THR A 194 -17.96 11.78 -14.90
CA THR A 194 -19.43 11.74 -14.93
C THR A 194 -19.92 10.31 -15.13
N ALA A 195 -19.40 9.63 -16.15
CA ALA A 195 -19.77 8.24 -16.44
C ALA A 195 -19.42 7.30 -15.27
N ASN A 196 -18.21 7.43 -14.70
CA ASN A 196 -17.78 6.60 -13.57
C ASN A 196 -18.59 6.86 -12.29
N LEU A 197 -18.90 8.14 -12.01
CA LEU A 197 -19.69 8.52 -10.84
C LEU A 197 -21.12 7.96 -10.94
N ARG A 198 -21.75 8.12 -12.10
CA ARG A 198 -23.09 7.57 -12.35
C ARG A 198 -23.11 6.05 -12.28
N LEU A 199 -22.11 5.39 -12.85
CA LEU A 199 -21.98 3.94 -12.75
C LEU A 199 -21.87 3.47 -11.29
N LEU A 200 -21.15 4.22 -10.45
CA LEU A 200 -20.94 3.87 -9.05
C LEU A 200 -22.25 4.00 -8.27
N ARG A 201 -22.99 5.08 -8.51
CA ARG A 201 -24.31 5.32 -7.91
C ARG A 201 -25.36 4.31 -8.37
N ASN A 202 -25.40 4.01 -9.66
CA ASN A 202 -26.35 3.03 -10.21
C ASN A 202 -26.13 1.66 -9.60
N LYS A 203 -24.86 1.21 -9.52
CA LYS A 203 -24.53 -0.06 -8.87
C LYS A 203 -25.01 -0.09 -7.41
N ASN A 204 -24.74 0.97 -6.65
CA ASN A 204 -25.22 1.10 -5.27
C ASN A 204 -26.75 1.12 -5.16
N LYS A 205 -27.47 1.70 -6.14
CA LYS A 205 -28.95 1.68 -6.17
C LYS A 205 -29.50 0.29 -6.51
N GLU A 206 -28.80 -0.48 -7.34
CA GLU A 206 -29.23 -1.80 -7.81
C GLU A 206 -29.10 -2.89 -6.73
N ASP A 207 -27.96 -2.96 -6.05
CA ASP A 207 -27.66 -4.05 -5.11
C ASP A 207 -27.37 -3.58 -3.68
N GLY A 208 -27.42 -2.28 -3.40
CA GLY A 208 -27.11 -1.70 -2.09
C GLY A 208 -25.63 -1.78 -1.71
N THR A 209 -24.77 -2.28 -2.60
CA THR A 209 -23.36 -2.47 -2.32
C THR A 209 -22.53 -1.31 -2.84
N VAL A 210 -21.64 -0.81 -1.98
CA VAL A 210 -20.47 -0.08 -2.45
C VAL A 210 -19.45 -1.14 -2.83
N PRO A 211 -18.98 -1.21 -4.09
CA PRO A 211 -18.07 -2.26 -4.56
C PRO A 211 -16.65 -2.20 -3.94
N ILE A 212 -16.51 -1.54 -2.80
CA ILE A 212 -15.26 -1.13 -2.18
C ILE A 212 -15.48 -1.17 -0.67
N GLY A 213 -14.72 -1.97 0.07
CA GLY A 213 -14.90 -2.05 1.52
C GLY A 213 -13.85 -2.91 2.19
N ASN A 214 -13.36 -3.97 1.52
CA ASN A 214 -12.32 -4.82 2.09
C ASN A 214 -11.26 -5.23 1.05
N ARG A 215 -10.22 -5.92 1.56
CA ARG A 215 -9.09 -6.41 0.76
C ARG A 215 -9.54 -7.34 -0.38
N GLU A 216 -10.60 -8.11 -0.17
CA GLU A 216 -11.16 -9.03 -1.16
C GLU A 216 -11.84 -8.28 -2.31
N ALA A 217 -12.67 -7.27 -2.00
CA ALA A 217 -13.34 -6.42 -2.98
C ALA A 217 -12.34 -5.73 -3.92
N ARG A 218 -11.19 -5.30 -3.38
CA ARG A 218 -10.06 -4.76 -4.15
C ARG A 218 -9.45 -5.75 -5.14
N GLN A 219 -9.46 -7.04 -4.81
CA GLN A 219 -8.88 -8.09 -5.64
C GLN A 219 -9.87 -8.62 -6.69
N SER A 220 -11.16 -8.66 -6.36
CA SER A 220 -12.22 -9.26 -7.18
C SER A 220 -12.90 -8.26 -8.11
N THR A 221 -12.95 -6.97 -7.76
CA THR A 221 -13.73 -5.98 -8.49
C THR A 221 -12.85 -5.03 -9.28
N LYS A 222 -13.15 -4.88 -10.58
CA LYS A 222 -12.59 -3.83 -11.45
C LYS A 222 -13.69 -2.82 -11.77
N PHE A 223 -13.67 -1.69 -11.08
CA PHE A 223 -14.58 -0.58 -11.32
C PHE A 223 -13.87 0.46 -12.20
N PRO A 224 -14.47 0.86 -13.33
CA PRO A 224 -13.91 1.88 -14.21
C PRO A 224 -13.55 3.17 -13.46
N GLY A 225 -12.30 3.63 -13.62
CA GLY A 225 -11.80 4.84 -12.96
C GLY A 225 -11.25 4.64 -11.54
N LEU A 226 -11.41 3.46 -10.94
CA LEU A 226 -10.78 3.11 -9.65
C LEU A 226 -9.63 2.13 -9.86
N GLY A 227 -8.41 2.66 -9.85
CA GLY A 227 -7.21 1.83 -9.75
C GLY A 227 -7.01 1.29 -8.33
N LEU A 228 -6.08 0.34 -8.17
CA LEU A 228 -5.74 -0.28 -6.88
C LEU A 228 -5.57 0.73 -5.73
N PRO A 229 -4.87 1.88 -5.90
CA PRO A 229 -4.76 2.87 -4.82
C PRO A 229 -6.11 3.48 -4.41
N LYS A 230 -6.98 3.79 -5.36
CA LYS A 230 -8.26 4.46 -5.06
C LYS A 230 -9.31 3.50 -4.52
N TYR A 231 -9.21 2.22 -4.86
CA TYR A 231 -9.89 1.17 -4.13
C TYR A 231 -9.47 1.11 -2.67
N SER A 232 -8.16 1.05 -2.42
CA SER A 232 -7.66 1.03 -1.04
C SER A 232 -8.10 2.28 -0.29
N PHE A 233 -8.08 3.46 -0.95
CA PHE A 233 -8.50 4.70 -0.32
C PHE A 233 -9.98 4.73 0.04
N ALA A 234 -10.87 4.30 -0.86
CA ALA A 234 -12.29 4.19 -0.55
C ALA A 234 -12.53 3.23 0.63
N ALA A 235 -11.85 2.08 0.67
CA ALA A 235 -11.97 1.15 1.80
C ALA A 235 -11.45 1.76 3.11
N CYS A 236 -10.35 2.52 3.07
CA CYS A 236 -9.87 3.28 4.23
C CYS A 236 -10.91 4.30 4.72
N LEU A 237 -11.56 5.02 3.81
CA LEU A 237 -12.58 6.01 4.17
C LEU A 237 -13.83 5.35 4.76
N ILE A 238 -14.25 4.20 4.25
CA ILE A 238 -15.43 3.48 4.73
C ILE A 238 -15.17 2.90 6.12
N GLU A 239 -14.08 2.15 6.27
CA GLU A 239 -13.75 1.46 7.53
C GLU A 239 -13.14 2.38 8.59
N GLY A 240 -12.60 3.54 8.20
CA GLY A 240 -11.94 4.48 9.10
C GLY A 240 -10.83 3.83 9.93
N SER A 241 -10.94 3.93 11.26
CA SER A 241 -10.02 3.31 12.24
C SER A 241 -9.91 1.78 12.14
N LYS A 242 -10.91 1.11 11.56
CA LYS A 242 -10.94 -0.35 11.39
C LYS A 242 -10.27 -0.84 10.11
N SER A 243 -9.79 0.07 9.25
CA SER A 243 -9.20 -0.33 7.98
C SER A 243 -7.93 -1.18 8.19
N GLU A 244 -7.86 -2.34 7.55
CA GLU A 244 -6.71 -3.26 7.60
C GLU A 244 -5.69 -3.04 6.47
N ILE A 245 -5.90 -2.01 5.65
CA ILE A 245 -5.12 -1.72 4.45
C ILE A 245 -4.72 -0.26 4.42
N VAL A 246 -3.79 0.08 3.52
CA VAL A 246 -3.44 1.47 3.23
C VAL A 246 -3.56 1.76 1.74
N CYS A 247 -3.90 3.00 1.41
CA CYS A 247 -3.78 3.57 0.08
C CYS A 247 -2.35 4.01 -0.19
N LEU A 248 -1.64 3.23 -1.01
CA LEU A 248 -0.37 3.68 -1.60
C LEU A 248 -0.61 4.48 -2.89
N ASP A 249 -1.00 5.74 -2.73
CA ASP A 249 -1.03 6.69 -3.84
C ASP A 249 0.38 7.14 -4.25
N THR A 250 0.48 8.08 -5.20
CA THR A 250 1.78 8.60 -5.62
C THR A 250 2.58 9.14 -4.43
N HIS A 251 1.98 9.85 -3.48
CA HIS A 251 2.72 10.40 -2.35
C HIS A 251 3.29 9.33 -1.43
N MET A 252 2.49 8.33 -1.04
CA MET A 252 2.99 7.19 -0.26
C MET A 252 4.09 6.45 -1.01
N MET A 253 3.87 6.22 -2.30
CA MET A 253 4.85 5.51 -3.11
C MET A 253 6.20 6.25 -3.14
N GLN A 254 6.24 7.58 -3.32
CA GLN A 254 7.54 8.29 -3.27
C GLN A 254 8.14 8.32 -1.85
N ILE A 255 7.37 8.12 -0.78
CA ILE A 255 7.94 7.99 0.59
C ILE A 255 8.73 6.69 0.69
N TYR A 256 8.14 5.58 0.24
CA TYR A 256 8.75 4.26 0.38
C TYR A 256 9.78 3.92 -0.69
N THR A 257 9.78 4.62 -1.83
CA THR A 257 10.71 4.32 -2.93
C THR A 257 11.61 5.49 -3.32
N GLY A 258 11.37 6.71 -2.82
CA GLY A 258 12.12 7.91 -3.20
C GLY A 258 11.87 8.40 -4.62
N TYR A 259 11.07 7.67 -5.41
CA TYR A 259 10.85 7.99 -6.81
C TYR A 259 9.77 9.03 -6.96
N ASP A 260 10.12 10.24 -7.40
CA ASP A 260 9.25 11.41 -7.59
C ASP A 260 8.42 11.40 -8.88
N GLY A 261 8.78 10.53 -9.84
CA GLY A 261 8.21 10.55 -11.18
C GLY A 261 6.73 10.14 -11.29
N LYS A 262 6.06 10.64 -12.34
CA LYS A 262 4.63 10.44 -12.62
C LYS A 262 4.24 8.99 -12.98
N GLN A 263 5.19 8.08 -13.18
CA GLN A 263 4.96 6.72 -13.69
C GLN A 263 5.54 5.61 -12.80
N MET A 264 5.10 5.55 -11.55
CA MET A 264 5.09 4.29 -10.81
C MET A 264 3.71 3.64 -10.94
N ALA A 265 3.45 3.03 -12.09
CA ALA A 265 2.59 1.86 -12.12
C ALA A 265 3.40 0.72 -11.50
N GLY A 266 3.38 0.63 -10.16
CA GLY A 266 3.93 -0.54 -9.48
C GLY A 266 3.20 -1.80 -9.96
N SER A 267 3.90 -2.93 -10.06
CA SER A 267 3.19 -4.20 -10.17
C SER A 267 2.37 -4.41 -8.90
N LYS A 268 1.27 -5.15 -8.98
CA LYS A 268 0.46 -5.54 -7.81
C LYS A 268 1.33 -6.06 -6.65
N ALA A 269 2.30 -6.92 -6.94
CA ALA A 269 3.24 -7.44 -5.94
C ALA A 269 4.06 -6.35 -5.23
N MET A 270 4.50 -5.31 -5.95
CA MET A 270 5.26 -4.21 -5.34
C MET A 270 4.35 -3.36 -4.45
N TYR A 271 3.11 -3.12 -4.88
CA TYR A 271 2.11 -2.45 -4.06
C TYR A 271 1.85 -3.21 -2.76
N GLU A 272 1.64 -4.53 -2.84
CA GLU A 272 1.38 -5.38 -1.66
C GLU A 272 2.57 -5.44 -0.70
N GLN A 273 3.80 -5.50 -1.22
CA GLN A 273 5.02 -5.47 -0.40
C GLN A 273 5.17 -4.13 0.34
N LEU A 274 4.95 -3.01 -0.34
CA LEU A 274 5.00 -1.69 0.29
C LEU A 274 3.84 -1.47 1.26
N GLU A 275 2.66 -2.04 0.98
CA GLU A 275 1.50 -1.97 1.86
C GLU A 275 1.81 -2.69 3.17
N ASN A 276 2.31 -3.92 3.09
CA ASN A 276 2.72 -4.68 4.27
C ASN A 276 3.79 -3.93 5.07
N HIS A 277 4.72 -3.23 4.42
CA HIS A 277 5.71 -2.42 5.12
C HIS A 277 5.06 -1.26 5.89
N ALA A 278 4.15 -0.50 5.27
CA ALA A 278 3.41 0.55 5.94
C ALA A 278 2.53 0.02 7.10
N LEU A 279 1.89 -1.15 6.92
CA LEU A 279 1.11 -1.81 7.96
C LEU A 279 1.97 -2.23 9.16
N MET A 280 3.18 -2.74 8.91
CA MET A 280 4.14 -3.05 9.99
C MET A 280 4.56 -1.80 10.75
N GLU A 281 4.84 -0.70 10.06
CA GLU A 281 5.19 0.57 10.71
C GLU A 281 4.02 1.12 11.56
N ALA A 282 2.78 1.09 11.03
CA ALA A 282 1.58 1.48 11.77
C ALA A 282 1.44 0.66 13.06
N LYS A 283 1.57 -0.67 12.95
CA LYS A 283 1.53 -1.60 14.09
C LYS A 283 2.61 -1.32 15.14
N GLN A 284 3.84 -1.00 14.72
CA GLN A 284 4.95 -0.68 15.64
C GLN A 284 4.66 0.57 16.48
N ILE A 285 3.91 1.53 15.92
CA ILE A 285 3.54 2.78 16.60
C ILE A 285 2.27 2.58 17.45
N GLY A 286 1.50 1.53 17.20
CA GLY A 286 0.19 1.33 17.83
C GLY A 286 -0.90 2.18 17.19
N MET A 287 -0.77 2.46 15.89
CA MET A 287 -1.69 3.30 15.12
C MET A 287 -2.44 2.45 14.07
N SER A 288 -3.71 2.76 13.84
CA SER A 288 -4.53 2.18 12.79
C SER A 288 -3.91 2.49 11.42
N PRO A 289 -3.97 1.55 10.46
CA PRO A 289 -3.39 1.73 9.12
C PRO A 289 -3.78 3.05 8.45
N PHE A 290 -5.05 3.44 8.57
CA PHE A 290 -5.53 4.66 7.92
C PHE A 290 -5.04 5.93 8.62
N ALA A 291 -5.02 5.96 9.95
CA ALA A 291 -4.42 7.08 10.71
C ALA A 291 -2.94 7.24 10.34
N TYR A 292 -2.22 6.12 10.23
CA TYR A 292 -0.80 6.12 9.87
C TYR A 292 -0.56 6.69 8.47
N GLN A 293 -1.37 6.28 7.49
CA GLN A 293 -1.30 6.83 6.14
C GLN A 293 -1.47 8.36 6.14
N TRP A 294 -2.45 8.90 6.87
CA TRP A 294 -2.67 10.34 6.94
C TRP A 294 -1.53 11.09 7.62
N ALA A 295 -1.03 10.59 8.75
CA ALA A 295 0.12 11.18 9.42
C ALA A 295 1.36 11.22 8.51
N VAL A 296 1.63 10.13 7.80
CA VAL A 296 2.78 10.02 6.89
C VAL A 296 2.62 10.92 5.66
N TRP A 297 1.40 11.09 5.14
CA TRP A 297 1.09 12.05 4.08
C TRP A 297 1.34 13.50 4.50
N ASP A 298 0.87 13.90 5.67
CA ASP A 298 1.02 15.26 6.17
C ASP A 298 2.48 15.58 6.51
N HIS A 299 3.20 14.61 7.09
CA HIS A 299 4.65 14.70 7.30
C HIS A 299 5.38 15.01 6.00
N LYS A 300 5.11 14.26 4.93
CA LYS A 300 5.73 14.46 3.62
C LYS A 300 5.44 15.86 3.04
N ARG A 301 4.23 16.39 3.25
CA ARG A 301 3.82 17.70 2.75
C ARG A 301 4.33 18.86 3.60
N GLY A 302 4.82 18.58 4.81
CA GLY A 302 5.22 19.60 5.78
C GLY A 302 4.04 20.41 6.35
N LYS A 303 2.80 19.96 6.13
CA LYS A 303 1.59 20.59 6.65
C LYS A 303 0.46 19.57 6.77
N GLN A 304 -0.36 19.77 7.80
CA GLN A 304 -1.58 19.01 8.01
C GLN A 304 -2.69 19.58 7.11
N GLU A 305 -3.34 18.74 6.31
CA GLU A 305 -4.55 19.15 5.58
C GLU A 305 -5.78 19.14 6.47
N LYS A 306 -6.82 19.85 6.04
CA LYS A 306 -8.14 19.77 6.67
C LYS A 306 -8.80 18.45 6.32
N HIS A 307 -8.73 17.49 7.24
CA HIS A 307 -9.33 16.17 7.05
C HIS A 307 -10.84 16.14 7.38
N ASP A 308 -11.37 17.20 7.99
CA ASP A 308 -12.70 17.25 8.60
C ASP A 308 -13.90 17.29 7.62
N PHE A 309 -13.65 17.42 6.33
CA PHE A 309 -14.67 17.48 5.28
C PHE A 309 -15.59 16.24 5.21
N LEU A 310 -15.22 15.11 5.84
CA LEU A 310 -16.00 13.85 5.87
C LEU A 310 -16.82 13.64 7.14
N TRP A 311 -16.69 14.50 8.15
CA TRP A 311 -17.42 14.33 9.42
C TRP A 311 -17.87 15.65 10.05
N THR A 312 -17.42 16.80 9.55
CA THR A 312 -18.00 18.07 9.93
C THR A 312 -19.37 18.19 9.25
N PRO A 313 -20.47 18.39 10.02
CA PRO A 313 -21.79 18.57 9.46
C PRO A 313 -21.77 19.67 8.41
N ARG A 314 -22.31 19.39 7.23
CA ARG A 314 -22.42 20.40 6.21
C ARG A 314 -23.35 21.48 6.75
N LYS A 315 -22.84 22.69 6.97
CA LYS A 315 -23.70 23.87 7.06
C LYS A 315 -24.41 23.92 5.71
N HIS A 316 -25.66 23.48 5.65
CA HIS A 316 -26.44 23.53 4.43
C HIS A 316 -26.48 25.00 4.00
N ALA A 317 -25.64 25.36 3.04
CA ALA A 317 -25.81 26.57 2.24
C ALA A 317 -27.01 26.32 1.33
N ARG A 318 -28.21 26.39 1.93
CA ARG A 318 -29.45 26.57 1.18
C ARG A 318 -29.39 27.91 0.48
#